data_AF-A0A238VDC4-F1
#
_entry.id   AF-A0A238VDC4-F1
#
_cell.length_a   1.000
_cell.length_b   1.000
_cell.length_c   1.000
_cell.angle_alpha   90.00
_cell.angle_beta   90.00
_cell.angle_gamma   90.00
#
_symmetry.space_group_name_H-M   'P 1'
#
loop_
_entity.id
_entity.type
_entity.pdbx_description
1 polymer ?
#
loop_
_entity_poly.entity_id
_entity_poly.type
_entity_poly.pdbx_seq_one_letter_code
_entity_poly.pdbx_strand_id
1 'polypeptide(L)'
;MSDEETAHPDPGSTEDSGGLGGLGYEQARDQLIEVVQGLEAGGLSLEQSLALWEKGEALAQVCERHLDGARQRIDAALASVEDTEDGTGTAGTDGTDAEGAGGTAES
;
A
#
# COMPACT_ATOMS: atom_id res chain seq x y z
N MET A 1 10.67 -43.47 -15.88
CA MET A 1 9.57 -42.80 -15.14
C MET A 1 9.88 -41.32 -15.27
N SER A 2 9.63 -40.75 -16.45
CA SER A 2 8.33 -40.27 -16.93
C SER A 2 7.86 -39.09 -16.09
N ASP A 3 8.17 -37.91 -16.62
CA ASP A 3 7.36 -36.72 -16.74
C ASP A 3 6.31 -36.43 -15.66
N GLU A 4 6.53 -35.35 -14.92
CA GLU A 4 5.44 -34.45 -14.54
C GLU A 4 5.97 -33.00 -14.62
N GLU A 5 6.02 -32.49 -15.85
CA GLU A 5 6.06 -31.06 -16.11
C GLU A 5 4.68 -30.48 -15.73
N THR A 6 4.51 -30.18 -14.44
CA THR A 6 3.39 -29.37 -13.98
C THR A 6 3.67 -27.94 -14.39
N ALA A 7 3.31 -27.62 -15.63
CA ALA A 7 3.18 -26.25 -16.11
C ALA A 7 2.13 -25.55 -15.22
N HIS A 8 2.61 -24.87 -14.17
CA HIS A 8 1.79 -23.93 -13.43
C HIS A 8 1.55 -22.71 -14.34
N PRO A 9 0.29 -22.39 -14.69
CA PRO A 9 0.01 -21.12 -15.33
C PRO A 9 0.41 -20.01 -14.36
N ASP A 10 1.30 -19.14 -14.80
CA ASP A 10 1.69 -17.94 -14.08
C ASP A 10 0.42 -17.08 -13.85
N PRO A 11 0.05 -16.75 -12.60
CA PRO A 11 -1.15 -15.96 -12.33
C PRO A 11 -1.06 -14.49 -12.82
N GLY A 12 0.02 -14.09 -13.49
CA GLY A 12 0.16 -12.80 -14.17
C GLY A 12 -0.31 -12.77 -15.61
N SER A 13 -0.62 -13.92 -16.24
CA SER A 13 -1.12 -13.97 -17.62
C SER A 13 -2.65 -13.80 -17.69
N THR A 14 -3.17 -12.67 -17.20
CA THR A 14 -4.47 -12.16 -17.68
C THR A 14 -4.20 -11.20 -18.81
N GLU A 15 -4.28 -11.73 -20.03
CA GLU A 15 -4.18 -11.00 -21.28
C GLU A 15 -5.25 -9.88 -21.34
N ASP A 16 -4.73 -8.66 -21.39
CA ASP A 16 -5.18 -7.49 -22.16
C ASP A 16 -6.62 -7.50 -22.70
N SER A 17 -7.52 -6.78 -22.03
CA SER A 17 -8.79 -6.25 -22.57
C SER A 17 -9.53 -5.34 -21.59
N GLY A 18 -9.14 -5.27 -20.32
CA GLY A 18 -9.64 -4.25 -19.39
C GLY A 18 -8.77 -3.01 -19.48
N GLY A 19 -9.36 -1.84 -19.73
CA GLY A 19 -8.63 -0.56 -19.75
C GLY A 19 -7.77 -0.34 -18.51
N LEU A 20 -6.91 0.69 -18.53
CA LEU A 20 -5.83 0.96 -17.56
C LEU A 20 -6.17 0.71 -16.07
N GLY A 21 -7.43 0.84 -15.67
CA GLY A 21 -7.92 0.54 -14.31
C GLY A 21 -7.89 -0.94 -13.88
N GLY A 22 -7.70 -1.90 -14.79
CA GLY A 22 -7.60 -3.34 -14.48
C GLY A 22 -6.18 -3.88 -14.33
N LEU A 23 -5.15 -3.05 -14.54
CA LEU A 23 -3.76 -3.48 -14.50
C LEU A 23 -3.29 -3.71 -13.06
N GLY A 24 -2.49 -4.76 -12.85
CA GLY A 24 -1.70 -4.93 -11.62
C GLY A 24 -0.59 -3.86 -11.51
N TYR A 25 -0.06 -3.67 -10.29
CA TYR A 25 0.97 -2.65 -10.03
C TYR A 25 2.21 -2.80 -10.92
N GLU A 26 2.77 -4.00 -11.01
CA GLU A 26 4.00 -4.25 -11.78
C GLU A 26 3.76 -4.03 -13.28
N GLN A 27 2.63 -4.51 -13.80
CA GLN A 27 2.22 -4.28 -15.19
C GLN A 27 2.04 -2.79 -15.50
N ALA A 28 1.39 -2.03 -14.61
CA ALA A 28 1.19 -0.60 -14.77
C ALA A 28 2.51 0.17 -14.71
N ARG A 29 3.41 -0.22 -13.81
CA ARG A 29 4.76 0.34 -13.71
C ARG A 29 5.58 0.09 -14.98
N ASP A 30 5.57 -1.12 -15.49
CA ASP A 30 6.36 -1.48 -16.66
C ASP A 30 5.85 -0.74 -17.91
N GLN A 31 4.53 -0.62 -18.09
CA GLN A 31 3.96 0.24 -19.13
C GLN A 31 4.29 1.73 -18.96
N LEU A 32 4.36 2.23 -17.72
CA LEU A 32 4.76 3.61 -17.45
C LEU A 32 6.22 3.85 -17.85
N ILE A 33 7.10 2.88 -17.59
CA ILE A 33 8.49 2.91 -18.01
C ILE A 33 8.59 2.99 -19.55
N GLU A 34 7.81 2.21 -20.28
CA GLU A 34 7.76 2.28 -21.75
C GLU A 34 7.30 3.66 -22.26
N VAL A 35 6.29 4.24 -21.62
CA VAL A 35 5.81 5.60 -21.95
C VAL A 35 6.91 6.65 -21.74
N VAL A 36 7.60 6.60 -20.61
CA VAL A 36 8.71 7.52 -20.29
C VAL A 36 9.84 7.37 -21.31
N GLN A 37 10.24 6.13 -21.62
CA GLN A 37 11.26 5.88 -22.65
C GLN A 37 10.86 6.46 -24.02
N GLY A 38 9.59 6.34 -24.40
CA GLY A 38 9.07 6.92 -25.64
C GLY A 38 9.13 8.45 -25.65
N LEU A 39 8.81 9.10 -24.53
CA LEU A 39 8.92 10.55 -24.39
C LEU A 39 10.37 11.03 -24.42
N GLU A 40 11.28 10.31 -23.76
CA GLU A 40 12.72 10.63 -23.68
C GLU A 40 13.45 10.41 -25.01
N ALA A 41 13.04 9.41 -25.81
CA ALA A 41 13.61 9.17 -27.13
C ALA A 41 13.40 10.35 -28.09
N GLY A 42 12.33 11.14 -27.88
CA GLY A 42 11.97 12.26 -28.73
C GLY A 42 11.56 11.82 -30.15
N GLY A 43 11.51 12.77 -31.08
CA GLY A 43 11.13 12.49 -32.48
C GLY A 43 9.62 12.26 -32.72
N LEU A 44 8.80 12.45 -31.69
CA LEU A 44 7.34 12.39 -31.76
C LEU A 44 6.75 13.74 -32.17
N SER A 45 5.60 13.70 -32.84
CA SER A 45 4.79 14.89 -33.05
C SER A 45 4.21 15.38 -31.72
N LEU A 46 3.78 16.64 -31.66
CA LEU A 46 3.15 17.19 -30.45
C LEU A 46 1.94 16.34 -29.99
N GLU A 47 1.09 15.94 -30.92
CA GLU A 47 -0.08 15.11 -30.63
C GLU A 47 0.30 13.75 -30.05
N GLN A 48 1.35 13.12 -30.60
CA GLN A 48 1.87 11.85 -30.08
C GLN A 48 2.49 12.01 -28.68
N SER A 49 3.24 13.08 -28.45
CA SER A 49 3.82 13.39 -27.13
C SER A 49 2.74 13.64 -26.09
N LEU A 50 1.65 14.33 -26.46
CA LEU A 50 0.51 14.56 -25.57
C LEU A 50 -0.21 13.25 -25.24
N ALA A 51 -0.47 12.40 -26.24
CA ALA A 51 -1.11 11.12 -26.02
C ALA A 51 -0.30 10.20 -25.10
N LEU A 52 1.04 10.18 -25.26
CA LEU A 52 1.92 9.44 -24.34
C LEU A 52 1.89 10.03 -22.93
N TRP A 53 1.92 11.36 -22.79
CA TRP A 53 1.84 12.00 -21.49
C TRP A 53 0.53 11.65 -20.77
N GLU A 54 -0.62 11.75 -21.45
CA GLU A 54 -1.94 11.40 -20.87
C GLU A 54 -2.00 9.92 -20.45
N LYS A 55 -1.44 9.02 -21.28
CA LYS A 55 -1.29 7.60 -20.91
C LYS A 55 -0.42 7.43 -19.68
N GLY A 56 0.70 8.16 -19.59
CA GLY A 56 1.61 8.15 -18.45
C GLY A 56 0.93 8.59 -17.16
N GLU A 57 0.17 9.69 -17.21
CA GLU A 57 -0.62 10.19 -16.06
C GLU A 57 -1.64 9.15 -15.59
N ALA A 58 -2.36 8.52 -16.52
CA ALA A 58 -3.34 7.51 -16.17
C ALA A 58 -2.69 6.26 -15.54
N LEU A 59 -1.51 5.84 -16.02
CA LEU A 59 -0.74 4.74 -15.44
C LEU A 59 -0.20 5.10 -14.04
N ALA A 60 0.30 6.32 -13.85
CA ALA A 60 0.75 6.80 -12.55
C ALA A 60 -0.37 6.74 -11.51
N GLN A 61 -1.58 7.19 -11.85
CA GLN A 61 -2.75 7.09 -10.99
C GLN A 61 -3.13 5.64 -10.65
N VAL A 62 -2.94 4.70 -11.57
CA VAL A 62 -3.15 3.27 -11.28
C VAL A 62 -2.16 2.79 -10.24
N CYS A 63 -0.87 3.10 -10.42
CA CYS A 63 0.18 2.76 -9.48
C CYS A 63 -0.08 3.33 -8.07
N GLU A 64 -0.48 4.60 -7.99
CA GLU A 64 -0.83 5.26 -6.72
C GLU A 64 -1.97 4.55 -6.00
N ARG A 65 -3.06 4.22 -6.70
CA ARG A 65 -4.19 3.48 -6.09
C ARG A 65 -3.78 2.13 -5.50
N HIS A 66 -2.89 1.41 -6.16
CA HIS A 66 -2.37 0.14 -5.64
C HIS A 66 -1.55 0.34 -4.36
N LEU A 67 -0.68 1.36 -4.34
CA LEU A 67 0.16 1.69 -3.18
C LEU A 67 -0.69 2.16 -2.00
N ASP A 68 -1.69 3.01 -2.26
CA ASP A 68 -2.62 3.49 -1.24
C ASP A 68 -3.43 2.34 -0.63
N GLY A 69 -3.89 1.40 -1.46
CA GLY A 69 -4.60 0.21 -0.97
C GLY A 69 -3.70 -0.72 -0.17
N ALA A 70 -2.41 -0.83 -0.52
CA ALA A 70 -1.45 -1.59 0.29
C ALA A 70 -1.20 -0.91 1.64
N ARG A 71 -1.04 0.42 1.65
CA ARG A 71 -0.84 1.22 2.86
C ARG A 71 -2.02 1.10 3.83
N GLN A 72 -3.24 1.25 3.34
CA GLN A 72 -4.45 1.11 4.17
C GLN A 72 -4.56 -0.26 4.84
N ARG A 73 -4.15 -1.34 4.15
CA ARG A 73 -4.14 -2.69 4.75
C ARG A 73 -3.11 -2.82 5.86
N ILE A 74 -1.95 -2.19 5.72
CA ILE A 74 -0.92 -2.15 6.75
C ILE A 74 -1.42 -1.36 7.95
N ASP A 75 -1.95 -0.16 7.72
CA ASP A 75 -2.47 0.71 8.79
C ASP A 75 -3.60 0.01 9.56
N ALA A 76 -4.52 -0.67 8.87
CA ALA A 76 -5.59 -1.45 9.51
C ALA A 76 -5.06 -2.64 10.32
N ALA A 77 -4.03 -3.33 9.83
CA ALA A 77 -3.40 -4.43 10.55
C ALA A 77 -2.70 -3.93 11.82
N LEU A 78 -2.00 -2.79 11.76
CA LEU A 78 -1.35 -2.18 12.93
C LEU A 78 -2.36 -1.75 13.99
N ALA A 79 -3.43 -1.05 13.60
CA ALA A 79 -4.48 -0.63 14.54
C ALA A 79 -5.13 -1.83 15.26
N SER A 80 -5.35 -2.94 14.53
CA SER A 80 -5.93 -4.16 15.13
C SER A 80 -5.02 -4.84 16.18
N VAL A 81 -3.71 -4.64 16.07
CA VAL A 81 -2.74 -5.13 17.07
C VAL A 81 -2.75 -4.24 18.30
N GLU A 82 -2.77 -2.92 18.13
CA GLU A 82 -2.82 -1.95 19.24
C GLU A 82 -4.10 -2.12 20.08
N ASP A 83 -5.26 -2.30 19.44
CA ASP A 83 -6.53 -2.58 20.13
C ASP A 83 -6.51 -3.90 20.94
N THR A 84 -5.68 -4.87 20.53
CA THR A 84 -5.54 -6.16 21.22
C THR A 84 -4.62 -6.06 22.44
N GLU A 85 -3.63 -5.16 22.43
CA GLU A 85 -2.68 -4.96 23.54
C GLU A 85 -3.28 -4.12 24.69
N ASP A 86 -4.20 -3.20 24.41
CA ASP A 86 -4.95 -2.47 25.45
C ASP A 86 -6.03 -3.32 26.18
N GLY A 87 -6.33 -4.53 25.66
CA GLY A 87 -7.32 -5.46 26.23
C GLY A 87 -6.80 -6.40 27.32
N THR A 88 -5.49 -6.46 27.60
CA THR A 88 -4.92 -7.38 28.60
C THR A 88 -3.80 -6.75 29.44
N GLY A 89 -4.21 -6.00 30.47
CA GLY A 89 -3.30 -5.25 31.35
C GLY A 89 -3.85 -4.98 32.76
N THR A 90 -4.51 -5.99 33.34
CA THR A 90 -4.68 -6.26 34.79
C THR A 90 -5.29 -5.18 35.69
N ALA A 91 -6.57 -5.41 36.01
CA ALA A 91 -7.16 -5.08 37.30
C ALA A 91 -6.35 -5.74 38.44
N GLY A 92 -5.41 -4.98 39.02
CA GLY A 92 -4.78 -5.25 40.31
C GLY A 92 -5.49 -4.47 41.39
N THR A 93 -6.10 -5.19 42.32
CA THR A 93 -7.08 -4.77 43.31
C THR A 93 -6.55 -3.82 44.39
N ASP A 94 -7.46 -2.94 44.82
CA ASP A 94 -7.68 -2.39 46.16
C ASP A 94 -6.63 -2.71 47.23
N GLY A 95 -5.94 -1.66 47.68
CA GLY A 95 -5.19 -1.61 48.92
C GLY A 95 -5.49 -0.26 49.58
N THR A 96 -6.66 -0.18 50.21
CA THR A 96 -7.02 0.89 51.14
C THR A 96 -6.08 0.84 52.35
N ASP A 97 -5.36 1.93 52.64
CA ASP A 97 -4.98 2.26 54.01
C ASP A 97 -4.95 3.78 54.19
N ALA A 98 -5.58 4.18 55.29
CA ALA A 98 -5.93 5.54 55.64
C ALA A 98 -4.88 6.19 56.57
N GLU A 99 -5.00 7.51 56.70
CA GLU A 99 -4.53 8.37 57.80
C GLU A 99 -3.01 8.58 58.00
N GLY A 100 -2.58 9.84 57.95
CA GLY A 100 -1.24 10.27 58.40
C GLY A 100 -1.02 11.78 58.28
N ALA A 101 -1.36 12.51 59.34
CA ALA A 101 -1.34 13.96 59.47
C ALA A 101 0.05 14.64 59.42
N GLY A 102 0.02 15.96 59.16
CA GLY A 102 1.02 16.96 59.57
C GLY A 102 1.99 17.39 58.46
N GLY A 103 2.29 18.66 58.20
CA GLY A 103 1.95 19.93 58.85
C GLY A 103 2.79 21.06 58.21
N THR A 104 2.35 22.31 58.42
CA THR A 104 3.13 23.58 58.48
C THR A 104 4.00 23.96 57.24
N ALA A 105 3.64 24.98 56.45
CA ALA A 105 3.77 26.44 56.68
C ALA A 105 5.21 27.01 56.52
N GLU A 106 5.28 28.18 55.86
CA GLU A 106 6.35 29.21 55.79
C GLU A 106 7.64 28.88 54.99
N SER A 107 8.32 29.81 54.28
CA SER A 107 8.22 31.28 54.11
C SER A 107 8.62 31.67 52.68
#